data_AF-A0A2V7A666-F1
#
_entry.id   AF-A0A2V7A666-F1
#
_cell.length_a   1.000
_cell.length_b   1.000
_cell.length_c   1.000
_cell.angle_alpha   90.00
_cell.angle_beta   90.00
_cell.angle_gamma   90.00
#
_symmetry.space_group_name_H-M   'P 1'
#
loop_
_entity.id
_entity.type
_entity.pdbx_description
1 polymer ?
#
loop_
_entity_poly.entity_id
_entity_poly.type
_entity_poly.pdbx_seq_one_letter_code
_entity_poly.pdbx_strand_id
1 'polypeptide(L)' 'VSDIQVCDIPVAEARTAREMLLIGSSIKVAPIVEWDAKPVGDGTPGPVARALRELLDQDMRSGRGRLIEVSY' A
#
# COMPACT_ATOMS: atom_id res chain seq x y z
N VAL A 1 15.17 9.73 5.72
CA VAL A 1 13.84 9.09 5.59
C VAL A 1 13.06 9.47 6.84
N SER A 2 12.34 10.58 6.79
CA SER A 2 11.53 11.11 7.90
C SER A 2 10.03 10.89 7.69
N ASP A 3 9.63 10.50 6.48
CA ASP A 3 8.24 10.51 6.00
C ASP A 3 7.52 9.15 6.18
N ILE A 4 8.20 8.13 6.70
CA ILE A 4 7.64 6.81 7.02
C ILE A 4 7.97 6.49 8.46
N GLN A 5 6.94 6.14 9.24
CA GLN A 5 7.07 5.84 10.66
C GLN A 5 6.33 4.54 10.98
N VAL A 6 6.92 3.74 11.87
CA VAL A 6 6.24 2.62 12.53
C VAL A 6 5.91 3.08 13.92
N CYS A 7 4.63 3.30 14.19
CA CYS A 7 4.13 3.81 15.45
C CYS A 7 2.70 3.31 15.70
N ASP A 8 2.24 3.49 16.93
CA ASP A 8 0.83 3.31 17.26
C ASP A 8 0.00 4.44 16.65
N ILE A 9 -1.10 4.08 15.98
CA ILE A 9 -2.03 5.04 15.39
C ILE A 9 -3.39 4.88 16.08
N PRO A 10 -3.88 5.88 16.82
CA PRO A 10 -5.22 5.86 17.39
C PRO A 10 -6.28 5.67 16.29
N VAL A 11 -7.32 4.89 16.58
CA VAL A 11 -8.41 4.62 15.60
C VAL A 11 -9.03 5.91 15.07
N ALA A 12 -9.19 6.93 15.92
CA ALA A 12 -9.74 8.23 15.53
C ALA A 12 -8.86 8.92 14.48
N GLU A 13 -7.53 8.84 14.61
CA GLU A 13 -6.58 9.39 13.65
C GLU A 13 -6.58 8.59 12.35
N ALA A 14 -6.56 7.26 12.43
CA ALA A 14 -6.60 6.39 11.25
C ALA A 14 -7.83 6.64 10.37
N ARG A 15 -8.99 6.97 10.97
CA ARG A 15 -10.22 7.32 10.23
C ARG A 15 -10.13 8.64 9.47
N THR A 16 -9.15 9.49 9.78
CA THR A 16 -8.88 10.76 9.06
C THR A 16 -7.83 10.61 7.96
N ALA A 17 -7.32 9.40 7.73
CA ALA A 17 -6.32 9.15 6.71
C ALA A 17 -6.81 9.55 5.31
N ARG A 18 -5.92 10.13 4.51
CA ARG A 18 -6.19 10.46 3.09
C ARG A 18 -6.21 9.21 2.21
N GLU A 19 -5.38 8.24 2.53
CA GLU A 19 -5.32 6.94 1.88
C GLU A 19 -5.08 5.86 2.93
N MET A 20 -5.63 4.66 2.71
CA MET A 20 -5.38 3.48 3.52
C MET A 20 -5.12 2.29 2.60
N LEU A 21 -4.16 1.43 2.96
CA LEU A 21 -3.72 0.33 2.11
C LEU A 21 -3.57 -0.97 2.90
N LEU A 22 -3.95 -2.09 2.28
CA LEU A 22 -3.59 -3.43 2.71
C LEU A 22 -2.46 -3.96 1.83
N ILE A 23 -1.34 -4.32 2.45
CA ILE A 23 -0.15 -4.84 1.76
C ILE A 23 0.12 -6.27 2.23
N GLY A 24 0.37 -7.18 1.29
CA GLY A 24 0.71 -8.57 1.61
C GLY A 24 1.05 -9.38 0.36
N SER A 25 1.74 -10.51 0.49
CA SER A 25 2.31 -11.25 -0.65
C SER A 25 1.27 -11.64 -1.72
N SER A 26 0.05 -12.02 -1.31
CA SER A 26 -1.03 -12.39 -2.24
C SER A 26 -1.79 -11.17 -2.79
N ILE A 27 -1.92 -10.11 -2.00
CA ILE A 27 -2.75 -8.93 -2.29
C ILE A 27 -1.94 -7.84 -3.02
N LYS A 28 -0.62 -7.86 -2.86
CA LYS A 28 0.36 -6.86 -3.27
C LYS A 28 0.10 -5.52 -2.58
N VAL A 29 -0.46 -4.53 -3.27
CA VAL A 29 -0.88 -3.23 -2.72
C VAL A 29 -2.35 -3.03 -3.05
N ALA A 30 -3.25 -3.13 -2.07
CA ALA A 30 -4.69 -2.93 -2.26
C ALA A 30 -5.16 -1.67 -1.53
N PRO A 31 -5.75 -0.68 -2.24
CA PRO A 31 -6.35 0.49 -1.62
C PRO A 31 -7.64 0.10 -0.87
N ILE A 32 -7.79 0.60 0.36
CA ILE A 32 -9.03 0.54 1.13
C ILE A 32 -9.75 1.87 0.91
N VAL A 33 -10.89 1.82 0.21
CA VAL A 33 -11.68 3.02 -0.14
C VAL A 33 -12.86 3.26 0.81
N GLU A 34 -13.21 2.26 1.63
CA GLU A 34 -14.31 2.34 2.58
C GLU A 34 -13.93 1.59 3.88
N TRP A 35 -14.26 2.18 5.03
CA TRP A 35 -14.16 1.55 6.33
C TRP A 35 -15.41 1.86 7.15
N ASP A 36 -16.13 0.82 7.58
CA ASP A 36 -17.38 0.90 8.34
C ASP A 36 -18.44 1.76 7.64
N ALA A 37 -18.69 1.50 6.35
CA ALA A 37 -19.64 2.25 5.52
C ALA A 37 -19.32 3.76 5.38
N LYS A 38 -18.07 4.16 5.66
CA LYS A 38 -17.59 5.53 5.47
C LYS A 38 -16.45 5.56 4.46
N PRO A 39 -16.45 6.51 3.52
CA PRO A 39 -15.37 6.61 2.55
C PRO A 39 -14.05 6.98 3.27
N VAL A 40 -12.96 6.37 2.83
CA VAL A 40 -11.60 6.81 3.17
C VAL A 40 -11.20 7.86 2.13
N GLY A 41 -10.77 9.04 2.58
CA GLY A 41 -10.50 10.15 1.67
C GLY A 41 -11.73 10.53 0.84
N ASP A 42 -11.63 10.40 -0.49
CA ASP A 42 -12.72 10.65 -1.43
C ASP A 42 -13.47 9.37 -1.87
N GLY A 43 -13.16 8.22 -1.27
CA GLY A 43 -13.75 6.94 -1.65
C GLY A 43 -13.18 6.33 -2.92
N THR A 44 -12.02 6.79 -3.40
CA THR A 44 -11.36 6.27 -4.59
C THR A 44 -9.89 5.89 -4.35
N PRO A 45 -9.29 5.01 -5.18
CA PRO A 45 -7.86 4.70 -5.09
C PRO A 45 -6.97 5.93 -5.36
N GLY A 46 -6.28 6.39 -4.31
CA GLY A 46 -5.42 7.55 -4.34
C GLY A 46 -4.07 7.36 -5.04
N PRO A 47 -3.30 8.46 -5.22
CA PRO A 47 -2.02 8.45 -5.92
C PRO A 47 -0.93 7.62 -5.24
N VAL A 48 -0.88 7.55 -3.90
CA VAL A 48 0.15 6.77 -3.19
C VAL A 48 -0.05 5.28 -3.42
N ALA A 49 -1.28 4.79 -3.38
CA ALA A 49 -1.60 3.40 -3.71
C ALA A 49 -1.19 3.01 -5.13
N ARG A 50 -1.42 3.87 -6.12
CA ARG A 50 -1.02 3.64 -7.52
C ARG A 50 0.50 3.58 -7.65
N ALA A 51 1.20 4.57 -7.09
CA ALA A 51 2.65 4.63 -7.15
C ALA A 51 3.30 3.42 -6.48
N LEU A 52 2.85 3.02 -5.29
CA LEU A 52 3.36 1.84 -4.59
C LEU A 52 3.10 0.54 -5.35
N ARG A 53 1.93 0.41 -5.99
CA ARG A 53 1.61 -0.75 -6.82
C ARG A 53 2.54 -0.87 -8.01
N GLU A 54 2.80 0.24 -8.71
CA GLU A 54 3.72 0.29 -9.85
C GLU A 54 5.17 -0.02 -9.43
N LEU A 55 5.63 0.57 -8.34
CA LEU A 55 6.97 0.33 -7.80
C LEU A 55 7.16 -1.13 -7.37
N LEU A 56 6.17 -1.73 -6.71
CA LEU A 56 6.21 -3.14 -6.32
C LEU A 56 6.23 -4.06 -7.55
N ASP A 57 5.42 -3.77 -8.56
CA ASP A 57 5.37 -4.57 -9.80
C ASP A 57 6.71 -4.49 -10.57
N GLN A 58 7.37 -3.33 -10.56
CA GLN A 58 8.73 -3.18 -11.09
C GLN A 58 9.76 -3.97 -10.28
N ASP A 59 9.78 -3.84 -8.95
CA ASP A 59 10.75 -4.56 -8.09
C ASP A 59 10.58 -6.09 -8.21
N MET A 60 9.35 -6.58 -8.35
CA MET A 60 9.07 -8.01 -8.57
C MET A 60 9.56 -8.54 -9.93
N ARG A 61 9.78 -7.68 -10.94
CA ARG A 61 10.25 -8.08 -12.28
C ARG A 61 11.73 -7.84 -12.50
N SER A 62 12.28 -6.76 -11.94
CA SER A 62 13.65 -6.30 -12.24
C SER A 62 14.47 -5.96 -10.99
N GLY A 63 13.97 -6.26 -9.80
CA GLY A 63 14.65 -6.04 -8.53
C GLY A 63 15.98 -6.79 -8.44
N ARG A 64 17.09 -6.03 -8.43
CA ARG A 64 18.43 -6.62 -8.29
C ARG A 64 18.64 -7.18 -6.88
N GLY A 65 19.17 -8.40 -6.79
CA GLY A 65 19.52 -9.05 -5.52
C GLY A 65 18.33 -9.55 -4.68
N ARG A 66 17.09 -9.46 -5.20
CA ARG A 66 15.87 -9.95 -4.53
C ARG A 66 15.13 -11.05 -5.29
N LEU A 67 15.51 -11.30 -6.54
CA LEU A 67 14.87 -12.29 -7.40
C LEU A 67 15.74 -13.54 -7.49
N ILE A 68 15.11 -14.71 -7.35
CA ILE A 68 15.74 -16.01 -7.58
C ILE A 68 15.21 -16.53 -8.91
N GLU A 69 16.12 -16.76 -9.85
CA GLU A 69 15.78 -17.37 -11.13
C GLU A 69 15.47 -18.84 -10.90
N VAL A 70 14.27 -19.27 -11.31
CA VAL A 70 13.85 -20.67 -11.24
C VAL A 70 13.97 -21.26 -12.63
N SER A 71 14.90 -22.19 -12.82
CA SER A 71 15.05 -22.95 -14.05
C SER A 71 13.98 -24.04 -14.09
N TYR A 72 12.86 -23.76 -14.75
CA TYR A 72 11.89 -24.76 -15.18
C TYR A 72 12.26 -25.34 -16.55
#